data_AF-A0A925QWH7-F1
#
_entry.id   AF-A0A925QWH7-F1
#
_cell.length_a   1.000
_cell.length_b   1.000
_cell.length_c   1.000
_cell.angle_alpha   90.00
_cell.angle_beta   90.00
_cell.angle_gamma   90.00
#
_symmetry.space_group_name_H-M   'P 1'
#
loop_
_entity.id
_entity.type
_entity.pdbx_description
1 polymer ?
#
loop_
_entity_poly.entity_id
_entity_poly.type
_entity_poly.pdbx_seq_one_letter_code
_entity_poly.pdbx_strand_id
1 'polypeptide(L)'
;MNNNPQDNKTFETKVANLIAATRHLEVAQILMLRRLTMADPESRRWASERQLTVVFNVIVAKAMERAGMDRLREARAKNFVTMVPPGSDSQRQADFQVLSEVATQMLGNPQAPMSEHEAALDKLLAIGPAQARERTTRASAPIKEPPPLFAAQLGPDSDRLIMPAKMRGLTDMEVDDEKPFTDFPTLFDDTICAFSRKLLTLFQVRNTDRPERMPFMLAPQFGACYEDVLRRMVLPAMRSSRHIQQMGMNYNWAEVGGAKLLDIIQAGEVNNPILHNWDTRWAAFRQVKGKKPKPEENPWPLFREDATKANYKPPDEDDLGVLQDLIRFEIESFAKAWREIGQLYEQEFTPNARQEQAREGALRDGIMKWSSKLPDHVGELFAIKGYYTFPRIDGHFIRRLVNNFGRSDSERRRNAPFLADFAQNLMD
;
A
#
# COMPACT_ATOMS: atom_id res chain seq x y z
N MET A 1 -6.22 -13.60 -41.12
CA MET A 1 -5.05 -14.31 -40.59
C MET A 1 -5.58 -15.51 -39.83
N ASN A 2 -5.37 -16.72 -40.36
CA ASN A 2 -5.81 -17.95 -39.70
C ASN A 2 -4.89 -18.20 -38.49
N ASN A 3 -5.41 -18.00 -37.28
CA ASN A 3 -4.74 -18.41 -36.04
C ASN A 3 -4.84 -19.93 -35.91
N ASN A 4 -3.87 -20.64 -36.48
CA ASN A 4 -3.76 -22.08 -36.31
C ASN A 4 -3.18 -22.35 -34.90
N PRO A 5 -3.85 -23.11 -34.02
CA PRO A 5 -3.41 -23.31 -32.63
C PRO A 5 -2.02 -23.97 -32.50
N GLN A 6 -1.55 -24.63 -33.56
CA GLN A 6 -0.23 -25.26 -33.63
C GLN A 6 0.93 -24.27 -33.81
N ASP A 7 0.66 -23.11 -34.43
CA ASP A 7 1.65 -22.05 -34.63
C ASP A 7 1.91 -21.31 -33.30
N ASN A 8 0.87 -21.15 -32.47
CA ASN A 8 0.98 -20.53 -31.14
C ASN A 8 1.88 -21.34 -30.19
N LYS A 9 1.74 -22.67 -30.15
CA LYS A 9 2.58 -23.52 -29.30
C LYS A 9 4.05 -23.49 -29.73
N THR A 10 4.30 -23.41 -31.03
CA THR A 10 5.65 -23.30 -31.60
C THR A 10 6.28 -21.95 -31.25
N PHE A 11 5.50 -20.86 -31.38
CA PHE A 11 5.90 -19.52 -30.97
C PHE A 11 6.26 -19.47 -29.48
N GLU A 12 5.38 -19.94 -28.59
CA GLU A 12 5.63 -19.96 -27.14
C GLU A 12 6.90 -20.72 -26.77
N THR A 13 7.11 -21.89 -27.37
CA THR A 13 8.31 -22.72 -27.12
C THR A 13 9.59 -21.99 -27.57
N LYS A 14 9.56 -21.34 -28.74
CA LYS A 14 10.71 -20.57 -29.26
C LYS A 14 10.98 -19.33 -28.41
N VAL A 15 9.95 -18.63 -27.96
CA VAL A 15 10.07 -17.50 -27.03
C VAL A 15 10.67 -17.94 -25.70
N ALA A 16 10.20 -19.05 -25.12
CA ALA A 16 10.75 -19.60 -23.88
C ALA A 16 12.25 -19.93 -24.00
N ASN A 17 12.65 -20.55 -25.12
CA ASN A 17 14.06 -20.83 -25.41
C ASN A 17 14.89 -19.54 -25.58
N LEU A 18 14.33 -18.53 -26.24
CA LEU A 18 15.00 -17.22 -26.41
C LEU A 18 15.20 -16.52 -25.06
N ILE A 19 14.20 -16.56 -24.17
CA ILE A 19 14.30 -16.01 -22.81
C ILE A 19 15.35 -16.77 -22.00
N ALA A 20 15.37 -18.10 -22.08
CA ALA A 20 16.37 -18.92 -21.39
C ALA A 20 17.79 -18.61 -21.87
N ALA A 21 18.00 -18.48 -23.18
CA ALA A 21 19.30 -18.17 -23.78
C ALA A 21 19.78 -16.74 -23.46
N THR A 22 18.87 -15.78 -23.29
CA THR A 22 19.20 -14.38 -22.98
C THR A 22 19.34 -14.09 -21.49
N ARG A 23 19.05 -15.06 -20.62
CA ARG A 23 19.05 -14.89 -19.16
C ARG A 23 20.39 -14.37 -18.61
N HIS A 24 21.51 -14.71 -19.22
CA HIS A 24 22.84 -14.33 -18.74
C HIS A 24 23.51 -13.22 -19.57
N LEU A 25 22.83 -12.72 -20.60
CA LEU A 25 23.40 -11.74 -21.52
C LEU A 25 23.23 -10.31 -21.02
N GLU A 26 24.22 -9.46 -21.29
CA GLU A 26 24.13 -8.03 -21.04
C GLU A 26 23.22 -7.33 -22.05
N VAL A 27 22.75 -6.12 -21.71
CA VAL A 27 21.83 -5.33 -22.55
C VAL A 27 22.37 -5.15 -23.98
N ALA A 28 23.66 -4.85 -24.13
CA ALA A 28 24.30 -4.69 -25.44
C ALA A 28 24.29 -5.99 -26.27
N GLN A 29 24.49 -7.14 -25.62
CA GLN A 29 24.48 -8.46 -26.26
C GLN A 29 23.06 -8.85 -26.69
N ILE A 30 22.05 -8.51 -25.87
CA ILE A 30 20.64 -8.74 -26.20
C ILE A 30 20.21 -7.90 -27.40
N LEU A 31 20.65 -6.63 -27.49
CA LEU A 31 20.38 -5.78 -28.66
C LEU A 31 21.06 -6.30 -29.92
N MET A 32 22.28 -6.82 -29.80
CA MET A 32 22.95 -7.48 -30.92
C MET A 32 22.20 -8.74 -31.37
N LEU A 33 21.74 -9.57 -30.43
CA LEU A 33 20.91 -10.73 -30.72
C LEU A 33 19.61 -10.32 -31.42
N ARG A 34 18.95 -9.25 -30.94
CA ARG A 34 17.76 -8.68 -31.59
C ARG A 34 18.03 -8.34 -33.05
N ARG A 35 19.15 -7.67 -33.37
CA ARG A 35 19.51 -7.36 -34.77
C ARG A 35 19.63 -8.63 -35.62
N LEU A 36 20.32 -9.64 -35.10
CA LEU A 36 20.51 -10.93 -35.79
C LEU A 36 19.18 -11.65 -36.01
N THR A 37 18.33 -11.74 -34.98
CA THR A 37 17.02 -12.39 -35.04
C THR A 37 16.06 -11.66 -35.99
N MET A 38 16.12 -10.33 -36.07
CA MET A 38 15.26 -9.55 -36.97
C MET A 38 15.70 -9.65 -38.44
N ALA A 39 17.00 -9.87 -38.68
CA ALA A 39 17.57 -10.10 -40.00
C ALA A 39 17.41 -11.56 -40.47
N ASP A 40 17.28 -12.50 -39.54
CA ASP A 40 17.19 -13.93 -39.83
C ASP A 40 15.84 -14.33 -40.48
N PRO A 41 15.85 -14.90 -41.70
CA PRO A 41 14.65 -15.39 -42.36
C PRO A 41 13.95 -16.53 -41.61
N GLU A 42 14.66 -17.36 -40.85
CA GLU A 42 14.04 -18.46 -40.11
C GLU A 42 13.20 -17.94 -38.94
N SER A 43 13.67 -16.89 -38.28
CA SER A 43 12.96 -16.19 -37.21
C SER A 43 11.62 -15.61 -37.68
N ARG A 44 11.55 -15.17 -38.94
CA ARG A 44 10.31 -14.65 -39.56
C ARG A 44 9.29 -15.73 -39.92
N ARG A 45 9.68 -17.01 -39.94
CA ARG A 45 8.76 -18.13 -40.22
C ARG A 45 7.80 -18.40 -39.07
N TRP A 46 8.22 -18.11 -37.83
CA TRP A 46 7.44 -18.43 -36.63
C TRP A 46 6.98 -17.19 -35.85
N ALA A 47 7.52 -16.00 -36.13
CA ALA A 47 7.08 -14.75 -35.51
C ALA A 47 7.09 -13.58 -36.49
N SER A 48 6.07 -12.72 -36.38
CA SER A 48 6.06 -11.42 -37.03
C SER A 48 7.06 -10.46 -36.38
N GLU A 49 7.48 -9.45 -37.14
CA GLU A 49 8.38 -8.38 -36.67
C GLU A 49 7.83 -7.67 -35.42
N ARG A 50 6.51 -7.47 -35.36
CA ARG A 50 5.82 -6.89 -34.19
C ARG A 50 5.93 -7.79 -32.96
N GLN A 51 5.72 -9.10 -33.13
CA GLN A 51 5.83 -10.06 -32.02
C GLN A 51 7.27 -10.14 -31.50
N LEU A 52 8.27 -10.20 -32.39
CA LEU A 52 9.68 -10.19 -31.98
C LEU A 52 10.04 -8.90 -31.25
N THR A 53 9.53 -7.75 -31.72
CA THR A 53 9.75 -6.46 -31.04
C THR A 53 9.21 -6.48 -29.61
N VAL A 54 7.99 -6.97 -29.39
CA VAL A 54 7.42 -7.08 -28.04
C VAL A 54 8.24 -8.03 -27.16
N VAL A 55 8.63 -9.19 -27.68
CA VAL A 55 9.43 -10.17 -26.94
C VAL A 55 10.78 -9.58 -26.52
N PHE A 56 11.49 -8.92 -27.44
CA PHE A 56 12.77 -8.29 -27.11
C PHE A 56 12.62 -7.10 -26.16
N ASN A 57 11.55 -6.31 -26.23
CA ASN A 57 11.31 -5.24 -25.26
C ASN A 57 11.19 -5.79 -23.83
N VAL A 58 10.49 -6.91 -23.65
CA VAL A 58 10.38 -7.58 -22.35
C VAL A 58 11.73 -8.12 -21.88
N ILE A 59 12.51 -8.76 -22.77
CA ILE A 59 13.83 -9.30 -22.43
C ILE A 59 14.79 -8.17 -22.04
N VAL A 60 14.79 -7.06 -22.78
CA VAL A 60 15.60 -5.87 -22.50
C VAL A 60 15.20 -5.24 -21.16
N ALA A 61 13.90 -5.10 -20.88
CA ALA A 61 13.40 -4.60 -19.60
C ALA A 61 13.93 -5.44 -18.43
N LYS A 62 13.85 -6.77 -18.52
CA LYS A 62 14.37 -7.69 -17.49
C LYS A 62 15.88 -7.63 -17.34
N ALA A 63 16.62 -7.43 -18.43
CA ALA A 63 18.06 -7.24 -18.36
C ALA A 63 18.44 -5.90 -17.67
N MET A 64 17.65 -4.85 -17.90
CA MET A 64 17.83 -3.54 -17.26
C MET A 64 17.49 -3.58 -15.76
N GLU A 65 16.41 -4.28 -15.37
CA GLU A 65 16.09 -4.54 -13.95
C GLU A 65 17.29 -5.23 -13.25
N ARG A 66 17.86 -6.26 -13.88
CA ARG A 66 19.01 -7.00 -13.33
C ARG A 66 20.28 -6.14 -13.23
N ALA A 67 20.48 -5.21 -14.16
CA ALA A 67 21.62 -4.30 -14.13
C ALA A 67 21.55 -3.26 -12.99
N GLY A 68 20.36 -3.08 -12.40
CA GLY A 68 20.10 -2.17 -11.30
C GLY A 68 19.60 -0.80 -11.77
N MET A 69 18.61 -0.26 -11.04
CA MET A 69 17.94 1.01 -11.38
C MET A 69 18.88 2.21 -11.33
N ASP A 70 19.91 2.20 -10.48
CA ASP A 70 20.87 3.30 -10.37
C ASP A 70 21.77 3.40 -11.60
N ARG A 71 22.29 2.25 -12.07
CA ARG A 71 23.03 2.17 -13.34
C ARG A 71 22.16 2.59 -14.52
N LEU A 72 20.87 2.28 -14.48
CA LEU A 72 19.93 2.69 -15.53
C LEU A 72 19.72 4.21 -15.55
N ARG A 73 19.59 4.86 -14.39
CA ARG A 73 19.49 6.33 -14.29
C ARG A 73 20.76 7.02 -14.79
N GLU A 74 21.93 6.51 -14.40
CA GLU A 74 23.22 7.02 -14.88
C GLU A 74 23.38 6.85 -16.39
N ALA A 75 23.00 5.68 -16.92
CA ALA A 75 23.04 5.41 -18.35
C ALA A 75 22.08 6.33 -19.11
N ARG A 76 20.88 6.60 -18.58
CA ARG A 76 19.92 7.55 -19.17
C ARG A 76 20.51 8.96 -19.24
N ALA A 77 21.18 9.42 -18.19
CA ALA A 77 21.87 10.72 -18.18
C ALA A 77 22.99 10.80 -19.24
N LYS A 78 23.60 9.66 -19.57
CA LYS A 78 24.63 9.51 -20.61
C LYS A 78 24.06 9.05 -21.96
N ASN A 79 22.76 9.19 -22.20
CA ASN A 79 22.07 8.77 -23.44
C ASN A 79 22.37 7.32 -23.86
N PHE A 80 22.50 6.42 -22.90
CA PHE A 80 22.74 4.99 -23.08
C PHE A 80 23.97 4.64 -23.93
N VAL A 81 24.92 5.56 -24.11
CA VAL A 81 26.09 5.38 -25.00
C VAL A 81 26.88 4.12 -24.66
N THR A 82 26.98 3.76 -23.38
CA THR A 82 27.69 2.57 -22.89
C THR A 82 26.92 1.26 -23.07
N MET A 83 25.62 1.30 -23.35
CA MET A 83 24.73 0.14 -23.46
C MET A 83 24.34 -0.20 -24.90
N VAL A 84 24.57 0.72 -25.84
CA VAL A 84 24.29 0.50 -27.27
C VAL A 84 25.47 -0.23 -27.94
N PRO A 85 25.25 -1.39 -28.58
CA PRO A 85 26.32 -2.11 -29.24
C PRO A 85 26.83 -1.37 -30.49
N PRO A 86 28.11 -1.54 -30.86
CA PRO A 86 28.67 -0.94 -32.07
C PRO A 86 27.91 -1.42 -33.32
N GLY A 87 27.83 -0.57 -34.35
CA GLY A 87 27.10 -0.86 -35.59
C GLY A 87 26.96 0.38 -36.45
N SER A 88 26.22 0.25 -37.56
CA SER A 88 25.88 1.40 -38.41
C SER A 88 25.01 2.41 -37.64
N ASP A 89 25.05 3.68 -38.06
CA ASP A 89 24.30 4.75 -37.38
C ASP A 89 22.80 4.47 -37.32
N SER A 90 22.23 3.88 -38.38
CA SER A 90 20.82 3.47 -38.42
C SER A 90 20.50 2.38 -37.38
N GLN A 91 21.39 1.40 -37.19
CA GLN A 91 21.19 0.33 -36.21
C GLN A 91 21.35 0.83 -34.78
N ARG A 92 22.30 1.72 -34.55
CA ARG A 92 22.50 2.36 -33.24
C ARG A 92 21.31 3.22 -32.86
N GLN A 93 20.74 3.97 -33.80
CA GLN A 93 19.55 4.78 -33.56
C GLN A 93 18.33 3.92 -33.22
N ALA A 94 18.13 2.80 -33.93
CA ALA A 94 17.03 1.88 -33.65
C ALA A 94 17.16 1.23 -32.25
N ASP A 95 18.36 0.84 -31.86
CA ASP A 95 18.60 0.28 -30.52
C ASP A 95 18.45 1.33 -29.42
N PHE A 96 18.88 2.57 -29.69
CA PHE A 96 18.67 3.70 -28.78
C PHE A 96 17.18 3.97 -28.55
N GLN A 97 16.36 3.93 -29.61
CA GLN A 97 14.91 4.08 -29.48
C GLN A 97 14.30 3.01 -28.57
N VAL A 98 14.67 1.74 -28.78
CA VAL A 98 14.20 0.62 -27.94
C VAL A 98 14.60 0.82 -26.48
N LEU A 99 15.86 1.19 -26.21
CA LEU A 99 16.32 1.45 -24.85
C LEU A 99 15.59 2.64 -24.21
N SER A 100 15.37 3.71 -24.97
CA SER A 100 14.66 4.89 -24.48
C SER A 100 13.20 4.60 -24.16
N GLU A 101 12.50 3.83 -24.99
CA GLU A 101 11.12 3.41 -24.77
C GLU A 101 11.00 2.53 -23.51
N VAL A 102 11.85 1.50 -23.40
CA VAL A 102 11.86 0.60 -22.24
C VAL A 102 12.25 1.35 -20.97
N ALA A 103 13.29 2.19 -21.02
CA ALA A 103 13.69 3.01 -19.87
C ALA A 103 12.59 3.99 -19.45
N THR A 104 11.84 4.55 -20.40
CA THR A 104 10.72 5.46 -20.10
C THR A 104 9.56 4.74 -19.42
N GLN A 105 9.27 3.49 -19.81
CA GLN A 105 8.28 2.67 -19.12
C GLN A 105 8.70 2.35 -17.68
N MET A 106 10.00 2.16 -17.42
CA MET A 106 10.52 1.80 -16.10
C MET A 106 10.78 3.00 -15.18
N LEU A 107 11.30 4.10 -15.71
CA LEU A 107 11.71 5.29 -14.94
C LEU A 107 10.72 6.46 -15.06
N GLY A 108 9.67 6.32 -15.86
CA GLY A 108 8.76 7.41 -16.20
C GLY A 108 9.32 8.37 -17.27
N ASN A 109 8.45 9.23 -17.78
CA ASN A 109 8.76 10.21 -18.80
C ASN A 109 9.81 11.21 -18.28
N PRO A 110 10.87 11.55 -19.04
CA PRO A 110 11.88 12.50 -18.58
C PRO A 110 11.36 13.95 -18.54
N GLN A 111 10.14 14.17 -19.04
CA GLN A 111 9.40 15.42 -18.98
C GLN A 111 8.04 15.20 -18.29
N ALA A 112 8.05 15.00 -16.99
CA ALA A 112 7.07 15.72 -16.20
C ALA A 112 7.72 17.08 -15.91
N PRO A 113 7.15 18.22 -16.35
CA PRO A 113 7.69 19.51 -15.94
C PRO A 113 7.71 19.52 -14.43
N MET A 114 8.89 19.79 -13.87
CA MET A 114 9.05 20.07 -12.44
C MET A 114 7.97 21.06 -12.05
N SER A 115 7.25 20.78 -10.97
CA SER A 115 6.24 21.70 -10.48
C SER A 115 6.90 23.08 -10.31
N GLU A 116 6.19 24.16 -10.67
CA GLU A 116 6.71 25.53 -10.55
C GLU A 116 7.32 25.82 -9.16
N HIS A 117 6.90 25.06 -8.14
CA HIS A 117 7.42 25.11 -6.79
C HIS A 117 8.89 24.67 -6.67
N GLU A 118 9.36 23.66 -7.39
CA GLU A 118 10.77 23.24 -7.34
C GLU A 118 11.66 24.20 -8.13
N ALA A 119 11.19 24.68 -9.28
CA ALA A 119 11.90 25.74 -10.03
C ALA A 119 11.97 27.06 -9.24
N ALA A 120 10.93 27.38 -8.46
CA ALA A 120 10.93 28.53 -7.55
C ALA A 120 11.87 28.33 -6.34
N LEU A 121 11.98 27.10 -5.83
CA LEU A 121 12.88 26.74 -4.74
C LEU A 121 14.35 26.82 -5.18
N ASP A 122 14.68 26.31 -6.37
CA ASP A 122 16.03 26.42 -6.95
C ASP A 122 16.38 27.89 -7.24
N LYS A 123 15.41 28.70 -7.68
CA LYS A 123 15.62 30.15 -7.84
C LYS A 123 15.85 30.86 -6.52
N LEU A 124 15.19 30.44 -5.44
CA LEU A 124 15.37 30.98 -4.09
C LEU A 124 16.71 30.55 -3.47
N LEU A 125 17.17 29.33 -3.76
CA LEU A 125 18.45 28.81 -3.28
C LEU A 125 19.64 29.36 -4.07
N ALA A 126 19.45 29.72 -5.35
CA ALA A 126 20.45 30.39 -6.17
C ALA A 126 20.66 31.87 -5.82
N ILE A 127 19.70 32.50 -5.12
CA ILE A 127 19.87 33.82 -4.53
C ILE A 127 20.64 33.63 -3.22
N GLY A 128 21.97 33.65 -3.31
CA GLY A 128 22.86 33.63 -2.15
C GLY A 128 22.50 34.70 -1.11
N PRO A 129 22.91 34.53 0.16
CA PRO A 129 22.48 35.38 1.26
C PRO A 129 22.79 36.86 0.98
N ALA A 130 21.74 37.68 0.98
CA ALA A 130 21.86 39.12 0.80
C ALA A 130 22.82 39.69 1.86
N GLN A 131 23.86 40.41 1.41
CA GLN A 131 24.75 41.14 2.29
C GLN A 131 23.93 42.08 3.19
N ALA A 132 24.08 41.90 4.50
CA ALA A 132 23.43 42.72 5.50
C ALA A 132 23.91 44.17 5.38
N ARG A 133 22.98 45.10 5.12
CA ARG A 133 23.25 46.53 5.23
C ARG A 133 23.55 46.88 6.68
N GLU A 134 24.58 47.69 6.91
CA GLU A 134 24.98 48.18 8.23
C GLU A 134 23.81 48.88 8.94
N ARG A 135 23.53 48.42 10.16
CA ARG A 135 22.40 48.87 10.98
C ARG A 135 22.89 49.98 11.91
N THR A 136 22.35 51.18 11.75
CA THR A 136 22.45 52.28 12.73
C THR A 136 21.89 51.84 14.09
N THR A 137 22.70 52.03 15.12
CA THR A 137 22.45 51.67 16.52
C THR A 137 21.31 52.49 17.15
N ARG A 138 20.30 51.81 17.67
CA ARG A 138 19.37 52.35 18.68
C ARG A 138 19.39 51.42 19.90
N ALA A 139 19.57 52.02 21.08
CA ALA A 139 19.73 51.34 22.36
C ALA A 139 18.51 50.49 22.74
N SER A 140 18.74 49.24 23.11
CA SER A 140 17.76 48.29 23.65
C SER A 140 17.95 48.10 25.15
N ALA A 141 16.86 48.16 25.91
CA ALA A 141 16.77 47.66 27.29
C ALA A 141 16.92 46.12 27.35
N PRO A 142 17.35 45.53 28.48
CA PRO A 142 17.69 44.11 28.54
C PRO A 142 16.44 43.26 28.73
N ILE A 143 16.13 42.40 27.76
CA ILE A 143 15.16 41.30 27.91
C ILE A 143 15.97 40.01 27.98
N LYS A 144 15.80 39.28 29.09
CA LYS A 144 16.36 37.95 29.31
C LYS A 144 15.74 36.93 28.35
N GLU A 145 16.57 36.25 27.58
CA GLU A 145 16.18 35.07 26.81
C GLU A 145 16.09 33.84 27.72
N PRO A 146 15.05 32.98 27.58
CA PRO A 146 15.08 31.64 28.14
C PRO A 146 15.85 30.67 27.20
N PRO A 147 16.44 29.59 27.74
CA PRO A 147 17.35 28.73 27.00
C PRO A 147 16.64 27.76 26.02
N PRO A 148 17.36 27.25 25.00
CA PRO A 148 16.82 26.33 24.01
C PRO A 148 16.71 24.92 24.59
N LEU A 149 15.50 24.45 24.87
CA LEU A 149 15.25 23.10 25.39
C LEU A 149 14.33 22.30 24.45
N PHE A 150 14.67 22.10 23.18
CA PHE A 150 13.87 21.18 22.33
C PHE A 150 14.62 20.37 21.26
N ALA A 151 15.96 20.40 21.19
CA ALA A 151 16.67 19.74 20.10
C ALA A 151 17.64 18.61 20.49
N ALA A 152 17.81 18.26 21.76
CA ALA A 152 18.75 17.20 22.14
C ALA A 152 18.40 16.54 23.47
N GLN A 153 17.46 15.57 23.47
CA GLN A 153 17.45 14.42 24.39
C GLN A 153 16.23 13.52 24.11
N LEU A 154 16.30 12.77 23.01
CA LEU A 154 15.71 11.44 22.96
C LEU A 154 16.89 10.47 22.99
N GLY A 155 17.42 10.25 24.20
CA GLY A 155 18.35 9.16 24.47
C GLY A 155 17.59 7.82 24.55
N PRO A 156 18.30 6.68 24.51
CA PRO A 156 17.72 5.34 24.39
C PRO A 156 17.00 4.80 25.64
N ASP A 157 16.66 5.64 26.63
CA ASP A 157 16.09 5.21 27.93
C ASP A 157 14.56 5.40 28.06
N SER A 158 13.81 5.42 26.95
CA SER A 158 12.34 5.58 26.98
C SER A 158 11.56 4.34 27.44
N ASP A 159 12.21 3.24 27.82
CA ASP A 159 11.57 1.96 28.16
C ASP A 159 10.94 1.89 29.57
N ARG A 160 10.89 3.00 30.32
CA ARG A 160 10.32 3.02 31.69
C ARG A 160 9.20 4.03 31.94
N LEU A 161 8.55 4.53 30.90
CA LEU A 161 7.26 5.19 31.09
C LEU A 161 6.17 4.12 31.29
N ILE A 162 5.65 4.04 32.51
CA ILE A 162 4.60 3.12 32.92
C ILE A 162 3.32 3.50 32.17
N MET A 163 3.07 2.81 31.07
CA MET A 163 1.85 2.91 30.27
C MET A 163 0.60 2.54 31.10
N PRO A 164 -0.56 3.18 30.86
CA PRO A 164 -1.83 2.76 31.46
C PRO A 164 -2.16 1.32 31.07
N ALA A 165 -2.70 0.54 32.01
CA ALA A 165 -3.03 -0.88 31.81
C ALA A 165 -3.95 -1.16 30.60
N LYS A 166 -4.71 -0.16 30.12
CA LYS A 166 -5.60 -0.27 28.96
C LYS A 166 -4.86 -0.31 27.60
N MET A 167 -3.61 0.15 27.51
CA MET A 167 -2.83 0.18 26.26
C MET A 167 -1.75 -0.91 26.16
N ARG A 168 -1.46 -1.65 27.24
CA ARG A 168 -0.50 -2.78 27.24
C ARG A 168 -0.94 -3.99 26.42
N GLY A 169 -2.23 -4.15 26.15
CA GLY A 169 -2.77 -5.34 25.47
C GLY A 169 -2.48 -5.45 23.97
N LEU A 170 -1.76 -4.50 23.37
CA LEU A 170 -1.47 -4.47 21.92
C LEU A 170 -0.07 -5.01 21.55
N THR A 171 0.83 -5.19 22.52
CA THR A 171 2.22 -5.61 22.27
C THR A 171 2.49 -7.12 22.46
N ASP A 172 1.62 -7.85 23.16
CA ASP A 172 1.71 -9.32 23.35
C ASP A 172 0.72 -10.08 22.47
N MET A 173 0.79 -9.87 21.15
CA MET A 173 0.13 -10.77 20.19
C MET A 173 1.18 -11.70 19.60
N GLU A 174 1.62 -12.64 20.44
CA GLU A 174 2.35 -13.84 20.02
C GLU A 174 1.59 -14.46 18.84
N VAL A 175 2.32 -14.70 17.75
CA VAL A 175 1.82 -15.53 16.66
C VAL A 175 1.71 -16.92 17.28
N ASP A 176 0.49 -17.47 17.31
CA ASP A 176 0.23 -18.86 17.70
C ASP A 176 0.87 -19.77 16.63
N ASP A 177 2.20 -19.88 16.67
CA ASP A 177 3.06 -20.45 15.63
C ASP A 177 3.22 -21.98 15.77
N GLU A 178 2.49 -22.64 16.66
CA GLU A 178 2.74 -24.05 16.99
C GLU A 178 1.59 -25.01 16.64
N LYS A 179 0.91 -24.77 15.51
CA LYS A 179 0.21 -25.88 14.83
C LYS A 179 0.98 -26.29 13.58
N PRO A 180 1.64 -27.47 13.58
CA PRO A 180 2.20 -28.01 12.35
C PRO A 180 1.05 -28.26 11.37
N PHE A 181 1.01 -27.49 10.28
CA PHE A 181 0.01 -27.67 9.24
C PHE A 181 0.32 -28.92 8.43
N THR A 182 -0.71 -29.74 8.21
CA THR A 182 -0.58 -31.01 7.48
C THR A 182 -0.74 -30.85 5.96
N ASP A 183 -1.36 -29.76 5.50
CA ASP A 183 -1.66 -29.52 4.10
C ASP A 183 -1.73 -28.02 3.75
N PHE A 184 -1.39 -27.70 2.50
CA PHE A 184 -1.38 -26.32 1.99
C PHE A 184 -2.75 -25.61 2.08
N PRO A 185 -3.88 -26.24 1.70
CA PRO A 185 -5.20 -25.61 1.85
C PRO A 185 -5.50 -25.10 3.26
N THR A 186 -5.23 -25.90 4.29
CA THR A 186 -5.43 -25.49 5.69
C THR A 186 -4.51 -24.35 6.07
N LEU A 187 -3.21 -24.44 5.74
CA LEU A 187 -2.23 -23.37 5.99
C LEU A 187 -2.64 -22.06 5.31
N PHE A 188 -3.09 -22.13 4.06
CA PHE A 188 -3.51 -20.98 3.27
C PHE A 188 -4.68 -20.24 3.93
N ASP A 189 -5.73 -20.98 4.31
CA ASP A 189 -6.92 -20.39 4.93
C ASP A 189 -6.59 -19.81 6.31
N ASP A 190 -5.91 -20.58 7.15
CA ASP A 190 -5.62 -20.20 8.52
C ASP A 190 -4.68 -19.00 8.58
N THR A 191 -3.70 -18.92 7.68
CA THR A 191 -2.78 -17.77 7.60
C THR A 191 -3.53 -16.49 7.25
N ILE A 192 -4.37 -16.50 6.20
CA ILE A 192 -5.12 -15.30 5.77
C ILE A 192 -6.14 -14.88 6.83
N CYS A 193 -6.85 -15.85 7.43
CA CYS A 193 -7.81 -15.58 8.50
C CYS A 193 -7.12 -15.03 9.76
N ALA A 194 -6.02 -15.64 10.20
CA ALA A 194 -5.26 -15.18 11.35
C ALA A 194 -4.69 -13.77 11.13
N PHE A 195 -4.14 -13.50 9.94
CA PHE A 195 -3.67 -12.17 9.57
C PHE A 195 -4.80 -11.14 9.60
N SER A 196 -5.93 -11.43 8.94
CA SER A 196 -7.10 -10.55 8.91
C SER A 196 -7.63 -10.27 10.32
N ARG A 197 -7.67 -11.29 11.18
CA ARG A 197 -8.08 -11.16 12.59
C ARG A 197 -7.13 -10.25 13.36
N LYS A 198 -5.81 -10.49 13.25
CA LYS A 198 -4.75 -9.69 13.90
C LYS A 198 -4.76 -8.23 13.44
N LEU A 199 -5.11 -7.99 12.19
CA LEU A 199 -5.26 -6.64 11.67
C LEU A 199 -6.52 -5.96 12.22
N LEU A 200 -7.67 -6.65 12.18
CA LEU A 200 -8.93 -6.10 12.67
C LEU A 200 -8.88 -5.77 14.16
N THR A 201 -8.15 -6.54 14.98
CA THR A 201 -7.97 -6.22 16.42
C THR A 201 -7.32 -4.86 16.65
N LEU A 202 -6.53 -4.33 15.71
CA LEU A 202 -5.98 -2.98 15.79
C LEU A 202 -7.03 -1.89 15.68
N PHE A 203 -8.17 -2.17 15.05
CA PHE A 203 -9.28 -1.21 14.92
C PHE A 203 -10.30 -1.37 16.04
N GLN A 204 -10.50 -2.59 16.53
CA GLN A 204 -11.53 -2.90 17.51
C GLN A 204 -11.53 -1.98 18.73
N VAL A 205 -12.72 -1.55 19.13
CA VAL A 205 -12.94 -0.84 20.38
C VAL A 205 -13.63 -1.78 21.35
N ARG A 206 -13.07 -1.88 22.56
CA ARG A 206 -13.65 -2.67 23.65
C ARG A 206 -14.15 -1.72 24.73
N ASN A 207 -15.35 -1.97 25.24
CA ASN A 207 -15.94 -1.24 26.35
C ASN A 207 -16.09 0.26 26.07
N THR A 208 -17.01 0.61 25.18
CA THR A 208 -17.40 2.01 24.96
C THR A 208 -18.77 2.27 25.56
N ASP A 209 -18.91 3.41 26.24
CA ASP A 209 -20.18 3.87 26.82
C ASP A 209 -20.94 4.79 25.84
N ARG A 210 -20.42 4.98 24.62
CA ARG A 210 -21.04 5.81 23.59
C ARG A 210 -22.29 5.11 23.03
N PRO A 211 -23.44 5.81 22.92
CA PRO A 211 -24.69 5.19 22.45
C PRO A 211 -24.71 4.94 20.94
N GLU A 212 -23.85 5.60 20.16
CA GLU A 212 -23.84 5.45 18.70
C GLU A 212 -23.35 4.08 18.25
N ARG A 213 -24.04 3.45 17.30
CA ARG A 213 -23.62 2.18 16.70
C ARG A 213 -22.24 2.33 16.06
N MET A 214 -21.30 1.51 16.49
CA MET A 214 -19.95 1.48 15.93
C MET A 214 -19.99 1.05 14.45
N PRO A 215 -19.17 1.66 13.57
CA PRO A 215 -18.88 1.09 12.26
C PRO A 215 -18.30 -0.33 12.37
N PHE A 216 -18.56 -1.18 11.37
CA PHE A 216 -18.17 -2.59 11.38
C PHE A 216 -16.69 -2.83 11.70
N MET A 217 -15.77 -2.03 11.13
CA MET A 217 -14.33 -2.14 11.37
C MET A 217 -13.93 -2.03 12.84
N LEU A 218 -14.72 -1.29 13.62
CA LEU A 218 -14.45 -1.01 15.04
C LEU A 218 -15.14 -2.04 15.96
N ALA A 219 -16.06 -2.84 15.43
CA ALA A 219 -16.83 -3.81 16.21
C ALA A 219 -16.01 -5.09 16.47
N PRO A 220 -15.86 -5.55 17.73
CA PRO A 220 -15.13 -6.77 18.04
C PRO A 220 -15.66 -8.05 17.35
N GLN A 221 -16.98 -8.13 17.19
CA GLN A 221 -17.68 -9.29 16.62
C GLN A 221 -17.46 -9.41 15.11
N PHE A 222 -17.25 -8.28 14.43
CA PHE A 222 -17.07 -8.23 12.98
C PHE A 222 -15.90 -9.10 12.52
N GLY A 223 -14.81 -9.21 13.30
CA GLY A 223 -13.67 -10.05 12.94
C GLY A 223 -14.03 -11.52 12.73
N ALA A 224 -14.92 -12.07 13.57
CA ALA A 224 -15.39 -13.45 13.44
C ALA A 224 -16.32 -13.61 12.24
N CYS A 225 -17.21 -12.63 12.00
CA CYS A 225 -18.07 -12.63 10.82
C CYS A 225 -17.28 -12.54 9.51
N TYR A 226 -16.27 -11.66 9.46
CA TYR A 226 -15.38 -11.51 8.32
C TYR A 226 -14.63 -12.80 8.03
N GLU A 227 -14.07 -13.46 9.04
CA GLU A 227 -13.45 -14.77 8.89
C GLU A 227 -14.42 -15.84 8.35
N ASP A 228 -15.67 -15.87 8.83
CA ASP A 228 -16.67 -16.80 8.32
C ASP A 228 -16.97 -16.57 6.84
N VAL A 229 -17.08 -15.30 6.42
CA VAL A 229 -17.20 -14.92 5.00
C VAL A 229 -15.97 -15.36 4.20
N LEU A 230 -14.76 -15.16 4.73
CA LEU A 230 -13.54 -15.61 4.07
C LEU A 230 -13.55 -17.12 3.84
N ARG A 231 -13.80 -17.91 4.88
CA ARG A 231 -13.75 -19.38 4.84
C ARG A 231 -14.85 -19.99 3.99
N ARG A 232 -16.05 -19.42 3.99
CA ARG A 232 -17.19 -19.96 3.22
C ARG A 232 -17.21 -19.49 1.78
N MET A 233 -16.81 -18.24 1.54
CA MET A 233 -17.15 -17.56 0.30
C MET A 233 -15.93 -17.11 -0.49
N VAL A 234 -14.83 -16.72 0.14
CA VAL A 234 -13.67 -16.16 -0.57
C VAL A 234 -12.61 -17.21 -0.85
N LEU A 235 -12.08 -17.84 0.19
CA LEU A 235 -10.93 -18.73 0.14
C LEU A 235 -11.17 -20.02 -0.65
N PRO A 236 -12.35 -20.71 -0.56
CA PRO A 236 -12.62 -21.88 -1.38
C PRO A 236 -12.56 -21.57 -2.88
N ALA A 237 -13.10 -20.43 -3.30
CA ALA A 237 -13.07 -20.00 -4.69
C ALA A 237 -11.63 -19.75 -5.16
N MET A 238 -10.81 -19.06 -4.35
CA MET A 238 -9.41 -18.80 -4.66
C MET A 238 -8.59 -20.10 -4.80
N ARG A 239 -8.75 -21.04 -3.86
CA ARG A 239 -8.03 -22.33 -3.87
C ARG A 239 -8.43 -23.25 -5.01
N SER A 240 -9.64 -23.07 -5.57
CA SER A 240 -10.04 -23.82 -6.77
C SER A 240 -9.33 -23.35 -8.04
N SER A 241 -8.67 -22.19 -8.01
CA SER A 241 -7.91 -21.68 -9.15
C SER A 241 -6.62 -22.49 -9.39
N ARG A 242 -6.31 -22.72 -10.67
CA ARG A 242 -5.11 -23.45 -11.10
C ARG A 242 -3.82 -22.80 -10.58
N HIS A 243 -3.76 -21.47 -10.52
CA HIS A 243 -2.56 -20.75 -10.07
C HIS A 243 -2.29 -20.97 -8.59
N ILE A 244 -3.31 -20.95 -7.73
CA ILE A 244 -3.17 -21.22 -6.30
C ILE A 244 -2.84 -22.70 -6.06
N GLN A 245 -3.44 -23.62 -6.83
CA GLN A 245 -3.08 -25.05 -6.76
C GLN A 245 -1.61 -25.29 -7.14
N GLN A 246 -1.13 -24.67 -8.22
CA GLN A 246 0.27 -24.77 -8.65
C GLN A 246 1.21 -24.17 -7.59
N MET A 247 0.86 -23.03 -7.00
CA MET A 247 1.61 -22.43 -5.91
C MET A 247 1.70 -23.38 -4.69
N GLY A 248 0.63 -24.11 -4.39
CA GLY A 248 0.61 -25.16 -3.38
C GLY A 248 1.63 -26.30 -3.62
N MET A 249 2.02 -26.54 -4.88
CA MET A 249 2.99 -27.58 -5.26
C MET A 249 4.44 -27.06 -5.40
N ASN A 250 4.62 -25.74 -5.54
CA ASN A 250 5.93 -25.13 -5.84
C ASN A 250 6.83 -24.94 -4.61
N TYR A 251 6.26 -25.03 -3.40
CA TYR A 251 6.99 -24.81 -2.15
C TYR A 251 6.77 -25.98 -1.19
N ASN A 252 7.77 -26.24 -0.36
CA ASN A 252 7.60 -27.07 0.82
C ASN A 252 6.92 -26.25 1.93
N TRP A 253 5.59 -26.15 1.88
CA TRP A 253 4.81 -25.30 2.80
C TRP A 253 4.94 -25.68 4.28
N ALA A 254 5.30 -26.94 4.58
CA ALA A 254 5.60 -27.36 5.94
C ALA A 254 6.88 -26.72 6.50
N GLU A 255 7.82 -26.33 5.64
CA GLU A 255 9.10 -25.72 6.01
C GLU A 255 9.03 -24.18 5.98
N VAL A 256 8.41 -23.60 4.95
CA VAL A 256 8.36 -22.13 4.79
C VAL A 256 7.23 -21.48 5.58
N GLY A 257 6.20 -22.24 5.94
CA GLY A 257 5.08 -21.78 6.77
C GLY A 257 4.21 -20.67 6.15
N GLY A 258 3.33 -20.12 6.98
CA GLY A 258 2.44 -19.00 6.61
C GLY A 258 3.17 -17.68 6.38
N ALA A 259 4.33 -17.48 7.01
CA ALA A 259 5.14 -16.26 6.81
C ALA A 259 5.48 -16.04 5.33
N LYS A 260 5.85 -17.10 4.61
CA LYS A 260 6.13 -17.01 3.17
C LYS A 260 4.91 -16.60 2.34
N LEU A 261 3.71 -17.02 2.76
CA LEU A 261 2.47 -16.60 2.12
C LEU A 261 2.25 -15.09 2.26
N LEU A 262 2.46 -14.57 3.48
CA LEU A 262 2.35 -13.15 3.78
C LEU A 262 3.40 -12.34 3.01
N ASP A 263 4.65 -12.82 2.92
CA ASP A 263 5.69 -12.18 2.12
C ASP A 263 5.27 -12.03 0.66
N ILE A 264 4.66 -13.07 0.06
CA ILE A 264 4.17 -13.01 -1.32
C ILE A 264 3.08 -11.93 -1.43
N ILE A 265 2.11 -11.91 -0.51
CA ILE A 265 1.03 -10.91 -0.47
C ILE A 265 1.61 -9.49 -0.38
N GLN A 266 2.52 -9.25 0.57
CA GLN A 266 3.07 -7.93 0.88
C GLN A 266 4.10 -7.45 -0.15
N ALA A 267 4.76 -8.35 -0.89
CA ALA A 267 5.67 -7.96 -1.96
C ALA A 267 4.97 -7.18 -3.09
N GLY A 268 3.65 -7.28 -3.22
CA GLY A 268 2.86 -6.45 -4.14
C GLY A 268 3.21 -6.64 -5.62
N GLU A 269 3.79 -7.79 -5.99
CA GLU A 269 4.25 -8.02 -7.36
C GLU A 269 3.08 -7.95 -8.37
N VAL A 270 3.35 -7.39 -9.56
CA VAL A 270 2.36 -7.20 -10.65
C VAL A 270 1.66 -8.50 -11.06
N ASN A 271 2.31 -9.65 -10.85
CA ASN A 271 1.77 -10.98 -11.16
C ASN A 271 1.50 -11.83 -9.91
N ASN A 272 1.10 -11.20 -8.80
CA ASN A 272 0.78 -11.93 -7.58
C ASN A 272 -0.51 -12.76 -7.75
N PRO A 273 -0.41 -14.11 -7.76
CA PRO A 273 -1.58 -14.97 -7.98
C PRO A 273 -2.58 -14.91 -6.82
N ILE A 274 -2.12 -14.62 -5.60
CA ILE A 274 -2.98 -14.49 -4.42
C ILE A 274 -3.83 -13.24 -4.55
N LEU A 275 -3.20 -12.08 -4.75
CA LEU A 275 -3.90 -10.81 -4.88
C LEU A 275 -4.84 -10.80 -6.09
N HIS A 276 -4.42 -11.37 -7.23
CA HIS A 276 -5.28 -11.45 -8.41
C HIS A 276 -6.58 -12.25 -8.15
N ASN A 277 -6.47 -13.43 -7.54
CA ASN A 277 -7.65 -14.24 -7.22
C ASN A 277 -8.50 -13.62 -6.10
N TRP A 278 -7.85 -12.97 -5.14
CA TRP A 278 -8.50 -12.21 -4.07
C TRP A 278 -9.37 -11.09 -4.64
N ASP A 279 -8.79 -10.24 -5.49
CA ASP A 279 -9.48 -9.11 -6.11
C ASP A 279 -10.62 -9.56 -7.02
N THR A 280 -10.37 -10.59 -7.82
CA THR A 280 -11.40 -11.18 -8.68
C THR A 280 -12.58 -11.69 -7.85
N ARG A 281 -12.32 -12.30 -6.69
CA ARG A 281 -13.39 -12.82 -5.83
C ARG A 281 -14.16 -11.72 -5.14
N TRP A 282 -13.50 -10.71 -4.57
CA TRP A 282 -14.18 -9.57 -3.97
C TRP A 282 -14.99 -8.77 -4.99
N ALA A 283 -14.45 -8.55 -6.20
CA ALA A 283 -15.16 -7.88 -7.28
C ALA A 283 -16.46 -8.61 -7.70
N ALA A 284 -16.52 -9.93 -7.55
CA ALA A 284 -17.71 -10.72 -7.85
C ALA A 284 -18.89 -10.46 -6.88
N PHE A 285 -18.64 -9.84 -5.72
CA PHE A 285 -19.70 -9.47 -4.76
C PHE A 285 -20.38 -8.14 -5.11
N ARG A 286 -19.85 -7.35 -6.05
CA ARG A 286 -20.52 -6.15 -6.56
C ARG A 286 -21.76 -6.55 -7.34
N GLN A 287 -22.90 -5.92 -7.07
CA GLN A 287 -24.08 -6.13 -7.89
C GLN A 287 -23.89 -5.51 -9.27
N VAL A 288 -23.64 -6.34 -10.27
CA VAL A 288 -23.66 -5.90 -11.67
C VAL A 288 -25.12 -5.76 -12.10
N LYS A 289 -25.49 -4.60 -12.67
CA LYS A 289 -26.84 -4.34 -13.19
C LYS A 289 -27.32 -5.53 -14.04
N GLY A 290 -28.37 -6.21 -13.56
CA GLY A 290 -29.02 -7.33 -14.26
C GLY A 290 -28.60 -8.74 -13.85
N LYS A 291 -27.61 -8.93 -12.96
CA LYS A 291 -27.25 -10.25 -12.40
C LYS A 291 -27.16 -10.18 -10.88
N LYS A 292 -28.12 -10.80 -10.20
CA LYS A 292 -28.02 -11.00 -8.75
C LYS A 292 -27.01 -12.13 -8.48
N PRO A 293 -26.10 -11.96 -7.51
CA PRO A 293 -25.28 -13.07 -7.04
C PRO A 293 -26.18 -14.22 -6.60
N LYS A 294 -25.72 -15.47 -6.76
CA LYS A 294 -26.43 -16.60 -6.16
C LYS A 294 -26.56 -16.35 -4.65
N PRO A 295 -27.70 -16.69 -4.01
CA PRO A 295 -27.88 -16.45 -2.57
C PRO A 295 -26.74 -17.01 -1.72
N GLU A 296 -26.22 -18.19 -2.09
CA GLU A 296 -25.11 -18.88 -1.44
C GLU A 296 -23.74 -18.20 -1.61
N GLU A 297 -23.63 -17.26 -2.56
CA GLU A 297 -22.40 -16.52 -2.86
C GLU A 297 -22.51 -15.03 -2.49
N ASN A 298 -23.60 -14.62 -1.84
CA ASN A 298 -23.81 -13.24 -1.41
C ASN A 298 -23.41 -13.05 0.07
N PRO A 299 -22.36 -12.28 0.40
CA PRO A 299 -21.92 -12.09 1.79
C PRO A 299 -22.78 -11.08 2.57
N TRP A 300 -23.51 -10.19 1.89
CA TRP A 300 -24.22 -9.07 2.53
C TRP A 300 -25.30 -9.47 3.55
N PRO A 301 -26.05 -10.58 3.37
CA PRO A 301 -26.94 -11.08 4.43
C PRO A 301 -26.19 -11.48 5.71
N LEU A 302 -25.05 -12.17 5.60
CA LEU A 302 -24.27 -12.59 6.77
C LEU A 302 -23.77 -11.39 7.58
N PHE A 303 -23.25 -10.38 6.90
CA PHE A 303 -22.82 -9.14 7.54
C PHE A 303 -23.98 -8.42 8.25
N ARG A 304 -25.15 -8.32 7.61
CA ARG A 304 -26.32 -7.66 8.21
C ARG A 304 -26.89 -8.43 9.40
N GLU A 305 -26.93 -9.74 9.33
CA GLU A 305 -27.38 -10.58 10.45
C GLU A 305 -26.46 -10.45 11.66
N ASP A 306 -25.15 -10.53 11.46
CA ASP A 306 -24.17 -10.36 12.54
C ASP A 306 -24.23 -8.94 13.14
N ALA A 307 -24.27 -7.91 12.29
CA ALA A 307 -24.42 -6.52 12.69
C ALA A 307 -25.69 -6.21 13.48
N THR A 308 -26.79 -6.91 13.17
CA THR A 308 -28.04 -6.81 13.90
C THR A 308 -27.93 -7.48 15.27
N LYS A 309 -27.31 -8.67 15.33
CA LYS A 309 -27.09 -9.40 16.59
C LYS A 309 -26.13 -8.67 17.53
N ALA A 310 -25.09 -8.05 16.99
CA ALA A 310 -24.01 -7.39 17.74
C ALA A 310 -24.14 -5.85 17.81
N ASN A 311 -25.21 -5.28 17.27
CA ASN A 311 -25.54 -3.85 17.30
C ASN A 311 -24.45 -2.89 16.75
N TYR A 312 -23.84 -3.23 15.60
CA TYR A 312 -22.90 -2.34 14.88
C TYR A 312 -23.44 -1.99 13.48
N LYS A 313 -22.95 -0.94 12.82
CA LYS A 313 -23.35 -0.59 11.44
C LYS A 313 -22.69 -1.59 10.46
N PRO A 314 -23.45 -2.42 9.73
CA PRO A 314 -22.88 -3.43 8.82
C PRO A 314 -22.11 -2.77 7.69
N PRO A 315 -21.11 -3.46 7.10
CA PRO A 315 -20.57 -3.05 5.81
C PRO A 315 -21.62 -3.21 4.70
N ASP A 316 -21.50 -2.39 3.66
CA ASP A 316 -22.28 -2.49 2.42
C ASP A 316 -21.38 -2.56 1.17
N GLU A 317 -21.98 -2.40 -0.02
CA GLU A 317 -21.26 -2.49 -1.29
C GLU A 317 -20.26 -1.35 -1.51
N ASP A 318 -20.50 -0.18 -0.91
CA ASP A 318 -19.58 0.96 -1.00
C ASP A 318 -18.31 0.70 -0.15
N ASP A 319 -18.44 -0.14 0.88
CA ASP A 319 -17.35 -0.56 1.76
C ASP A 319 -16.46 -1.66 1.19
N LEU A 320 -16.78 -2.19 0.01
CA LEU A 320 -16.07 -3.33 -0.57
C LEU A 320 -14.56 -3.08 -0.73
N GLY A 321 -14.16 -1.85 -1.07
CA GLY A 321 -12.74 -1.50 -1.19
C GLY A 321 -11.98 -1.72 0.11
N VAL A 322 -12.55 -1.28 1.24
CA VAL A 322 -11.93 -1.45 2.56
C VAL A 322 -11.85 -2.93 2.94
N LEU A 323 -12.93 -3.70 2.71
CA LEU A 323 -12.93 -5.14 2.97
C LEU A 323 -11.84 -5.88 2.16
N GLN A 324 -11.75 -5.54 0.87
CA GLN A 324 -10.78 -6.11 -0.05
C GLN A 324 -9.34 -5.75 0.34
N ASP A 325 -9.08 -4.56 0.85
CA ASP A 325 -7.71 -4.11 1.12
C ASP A 325 -7.14 -4.56 2.47
N LEU A 326 -7.94 -5.22 3.33
CA LEU A 326 -7.47 -5.73 4.63
C LEU A 326 -6.17 -6.53 4.52
N ILE A 327 -6.06 -7.48 3.58
CA ILE A 327 -4.84 -8.30 3.48
C ILE A 327 -3.60 -7.55 2.98
N ARG A 328 -3.76 -6.31 2.49
CA ARG A 328 -2.68 -5.45 1.98
C ARG A 328 -2.14 -4.50 3.03
N PHE A 329 -2.77 -4.42 4.19
CA PHE A 329 -2.42 -3.44 5.21
C PHE A 329 -1.21 -3.88 6.03
N GLU A 330 -0.34 -2.92 6.32
CA GLU A 330 0.83 -3.13 7.17
C GLU A 330 0.47 -2.96 8.65
N ILE A 331 0.38 -4.08 9.36
CA ILE A 331 0.05 -4.15 10.79
C ILE A 331 0.97 -3.24 11.63
N GLU A 332 2.27 -3.21 11.35
CA GLU A 332 3.25 -2.43 12.12
C GLU A 332 3.04 -0.92 11.97
N SER A 333 2.79 -0.46 10.74
CA SER A 333 2.48 0.94 10.43
C SER A 333 1.23 1.39 11.18
N PHE A 334 0.24 0.53 11.30
CA PHE A 334 -1.04 0.83 11.96
C PHE A 334 -0.88 0.85 13.49
N ALA A 335 -0.17 -0.14 14.05
CA ALA A 335 0.13 -0.18 15.47
C ALA A 335 0.96 1.03 15.91
N LYS A 336 1.94 1.43 15.10
CA LYS A 336 2.75 2.64 15.33
C LYS A 336 1.89 3.90 15.29
N ALA A 337 1.06 4.06 14.26
CA ALA A 337 0.19 5.21 14.12
C ALA A 337 -0.78 5.35 15.30
N TRP A 338 -1.44 4.24 15.70
CA TRP A 338 -2.36 4.26 16.83
C TRP A 338 -1.65 4.59 18.16
N ARG A 339 -0.43 4.06 18.36
CA ARG A 339 0.40 4.39 19.54
C ARG A 339 0.77 5.86 19.58
N GLU A 340 1.22 6.45 18.47
CA GLU A 340 1.54 7.89 18.40
C GLU A 340 0.30 8.76 18.64
N ILE A 341 -0.86 8.40 18.08
CA ILE A 341 -2.13 9.11 18.32
C ILE A 341 -2.48 9.07 19.81
N GLY A 342 -2.36 7.91 20.45
CA GLY A 342 -2.61 7.77 21.90
C GLY A 342 -1.64 8.60 22.75
N GLN A 343 -0.35 8.63 22.41
CA GLN A 343 0.64 9.48 23.09
C GLN A 343 0.30 10.97 22.96
N LEU A 344 -0.09 11.42 21.77
CA LEU A 344 -0.49 12.82 21.56
C LEU A 344 -1.76 13.18 22.33
N TYR A 345 -2.71 12.24 22.42
CA TYR A 345 -3.90 12.43 23.25
C TYR A 345 -3.52 12.62 24.72
N GLU A 346 -2.66 11.77 25.26
CA GLU A 346 -2.20 11.85 26.64
C GLU A 346 -1.45 13.16 26.90
N GLN A 347 -0.52 13.53 26.02
CA GLN A 347 0.26 14.77 26.14
C GLN A 347 -0.59 16.04 26.05
N GLU A 348 -1.65 16.04 25.24
CA GLU A 348 -2.52 17.22 25.08
C GLU A 348 -3.54 17.35 26.22
N PHE A 349 -4.19 16.25 26.62
CA PHE A 349 -5.34 16.29 27.52
C PHE A 349 -5.09 15.77 28.93
N THR A 350 -4.04 14.96 29.14
CA THR A 350 -3.71 14.35 30.44
C THR A 350 -2.20 14.31 30.67
N PRO A 351 -1.50 15.47 30.64
CA PRO A 351 -0.05 15.50 30.84
C PRO A 351 0.33 14.96 32.23
N ASN A 352 1.35 14.12 32.33
CA ASN A 352 1.89 13.74 33.65
C ASN A 352 2.76 14.85 34.23
N ALA A 353 3.45 15.61 33.37
CA ALA A 353 4.31 16.73 33.73
C ALA A 353 4.17 17.91 32.77
N ARG A 354 4.46 19.12 33.25
CA ARG A 354 4.42 20.34 32.43
C ARG A 354 5.35 20.30 31.21
N GLN A 355 6.45 19.57 31.30
CA GLN A 355 7.41 19.41 30.19
C GLN A 355 6.88 18.47 29.10
N GLU A 356 5.92 17.61 29.41
CA GLU A 356 5.29 16.66 28.49
C GLU A 356 4.01 17.22 27.87
N GLN A 357 3.54 18.38 28.32
CA GLN A 357 2.34 19.02 27.79
C GLN A 357 2.54 19.41 26.33
N ALA A 358 1.77 18.79 25.44
CA ALA A 358 1.70 19.20 24.05
C ALA A 358 0.87 20.47 23.90
N ARG A 359 1.12 21.22 22.82
CA ARG A 359 0.28 22.38 22.48
C ARG A 359 -1.14 21.95 22.11
N GLU A 360 -2.09 22.87 22.23
CA GLU A 360 -3.44 22.67 21.72
C GLU A 360 -3.42 22.36 20.21
N GLY A 361 -4.21 21.37 19.82
CA GLY A 361 -4.32 20.85 18.46
C GLY A 361 -3.23 19.86 18.05
N ALA A 362 -2.31 19.46 18.94
CA ALA A 362 -1.27 18.48 18.62
C ALA A 362 -1.84 17.12 18.19
N LEU A 363 -2.88 16.64 18.87
CA LEU A 363 -3.60 15.43 18.52
C LEU A 363 -4.25 15.53 17.15
N ARG A 364 -4.96 16.64 16.88
CA ARG A 364 -5.58 16.89 15.56
C ARG A 364 -4.53 16.82 14.46
N ASP A 365 -3.41 17.51 14.64
CA ASP A 365 -2.34 17.55 13.64
C ASP A 365 -1.67 16.17 13.48
N GLY A 366 -1.57 15.39 14.56
CA GLY A 366 -1.12 14.00 14.53
C GLY A 366 -2.06 13.07 13.76
N ILE A 367 -3.37 13.20 13.95
CA ILE A 367 -4.37 12.46 13.18
C ILE A 367 -4.26 12.84 11.70
N MET A 368 -4.21 14.13 11.36
CA MET A 368 -4.07 14.58 9.96
C MET A 368 -2.78 14.07 9.32
N LYS A 369 -1.65 14.10 10.04
CA LYS A 369 -0.37 13.53 9.60
C LYS A 369 -0.54 12.07 9.24
N TRP A 370 -1.14 11.26 10.12
CA TRP A 370 -1.31 9.83 9.86
C TRP A 370 -2.35 9.53 8.78
N SER A 371 -3.43 10.30 8.69
CA SER A 371 -4.38 10.21 7.58
C SER A 371 -3.75 10.45 6.21
N SER A 372 -2.70 11.28 6.12
CA SER A 372 -1.97 11.50 4.86
C SER A 372 -0.91 10.44 4.55
N LYS A 373 -0.53 9.61 5.53
CA LYS A 373 0.56 8.63 5.40
C LYS A 373 0.07 7.20 5.28
N LEU A 374 -1.05 6.88 5.91
CA LEU A 374 -1.64 5.55 5.89
C LEU A 374 -2.43 5.35 4.59
N PRO A 375 -2.72 4.09 4.22
CA PRO A 375 -3.63 3.81 3.12
C PRO A 375 -4.98 4.52 3.28
N ASP A 376 -5.68 4.67 2.16
CA ASP A 376 -6.98 5.33 2.10
C ASP A 376 -7.93 4.83 3.20
N HIS A 377 -8.69 5.75 3.79
CA HIS A 377 -9.66 5.51 4.85
C HIS A 377 -9.11 5.08 6.22
N VAL A 378 -7.88 4.57 6.32
CA VAL A 378 -7.34 4.07 7.60
C VAL A 378 -7.23 5.18 8.65
N GLY A 379 -6.73 6.36 8.26
CA GLY A 379 -6.65 7.50 9.18
C GLY A 379 -8.02 8.00 9.64
N GLU A 380 -9.04 7.89 8.78
CA GLU A 380 -10.43 8.19 9.13
C GLU A 380 -10.93 7.21 10.20
N LEU A 381 -10.69 5.91 10.01
CA LEU A 381 -11.05 4.87 10.97
C LEU A 381 -10.36 5.08 12.32
N PHE A 382 -9.11 5.56 12.36
CA PHE A 382 -8.46 5.93 13.62
C PHE A 382 -9.04 7.17 14.28
N ALA A 383 -9.50 8.16 13.52
CA ALA A 383 -10.23 9.29 14.09
C ALA A 383 -11.55 8.84 14.73
N ILE A 384 -12.31 7.97 14.05
CA ILE A 384 -13.55 7.39 14.58
C ILE A 384 -13.25 6.48 15.79
N LYS A 385 -12.20 5.66 15.73
CA LYS A 385 -11.73 4.87 16.88
C LYS A 385 -11.45 5.75 18.09
N GLY A 386 -10.81 6.90 17.83
CA GLY A 386 -10.55 7.93 18.83
C GLY A 386 -11.81 8.38 19.55
N TYR A 387 -12.91 8.66 18.82
CA TYR A 387 -14.19 9.05 19.41
C TYR A 387 -14.74 8.03 20.43
N TYR A 388 -14.63 6.75 20.12
CA TYR A 388 -15.11 5.68 20.99
C TYR A 388 -14.16 5.32 22.13
N THR A 389 -12.86 5.61 21.98
CA THR A 389 -11.81 5.22 22.94
C THR A 389 -11.44 6.34 23.91
N PHE A 390 -11.41 7.58 23.41
CA PHE A 390 -10.86 8.72 24.12
C PHE A 390 -11.98 9.67 24.59
N PRO A 391 -12.17 9.88 25.91
CA PRO A 391 -13.28 10.67 26.43
C PRO A 391 -13.36 12.11 25.91
N ARG A 392 -12.21 12.76 25.64
CA ARG A 392 -12.16 14.14 25.13
C ARG A 392 -12.35 14.26 23.62
N ILE A 393 -12.39 13.15 22.88
CA ILE A 393 -12.77 13.14 21.47
C ILE A 393 -14.28 12.96 21.41
N ASP A 394 -14.99 14.07 21.39
CA ASP A 394 -16.45 14.13 21.30
C ASP A 394 -16.90 14.46 19.86
N GLY A 395 -18.22 14.56 19.65
CA GLY A 395 -18.76 14.88 18.33
C GLY A 395 -18.33 16.26 17.84
N HIS A 396 -18.13 17.22 18.74
CA HIS A 396 -17.64 18.54 18.39
C HIS A 396 -16.19 18.51 17.88
N PHE A 397 -15.32 17.71 18.50
CA PHE A 397 -13.97 17.45 18.00
C PHE A 397 -14.02 16.82 16.61
N ILE A 398 -14.82 15.77 16.41
CA ILE A 398 -14.92 15.07 15.12
C ILE A 398 -15.44 16.00 14.02
N ARG A 399 -16.50 16.79 14.26
CA ARG A 399 -17.01 17.79 13.31
C ARG A 399 -15.94 18.84 12.97
N ARG A 400 -15.15 19.31 13.95
CA ARG A 400 -14.02 20.23 13.70
C ARG A 400 -12.89 19.58 12.93
N LEU A 401 -12.59 18.30 13.19
CA LEU A 401 -11.56 17.54 12.49
C LEU A 401 -11.91 17.40 11.00
N VAL A 402 -13.16 17.04 10.67
CA VAL A 402 -13.65 16.91 9.30
C VAL A 402 -13.43 18.17 8.47
N ASN A 403 -13.54 19.36 9.07
CA ASN A 403 -13.29 20.62 8.37
C ASN A 403 -11.85 20.79 7.84
N ASN A 404 -10.89 20.01 8.34
CA ASN A 404 -9.51 20.03 7.86
C ASN A 404 -9.30 19.20 6.58
N PHE A 405 -10.28 18.37 6.20
CA PHE A 405 -10.22 17.54 5.00
C PHE A 405 -10.76 18.26 3.74
N GLY A 406 -11.35 19.45 3.87
CA GLY A 406 -11.84 20.20 2.70
C GLY A 406 -12.55 21.49 3.06
N ARG A 407 -12.61 22.43 2.10
CA ARG A 407 -13.27 23.73 2.25
C ARG A 407 -14.77 23.65 2.04
N SER A 408 -15.23 22.68 1.25
CA SER A 408 -16.64 22.39 0.99
C SER A 408 -17.03 20.99 1.47
N ASP A 409 -18.33 20.75 1.68
CA ASP A 409 -18.83 19.42 2.08
C ASP A 409 -18.57 18.36 1.01
N SER A 410 -18.55 18.74 -0.27
CA SER A 410 -18.20 17.84 -1.37
C SER A 410 -16.72 17.42 -1.31
N GLU A 411 -15.81 18.36 -1.02
CA GLU A 411 -14.39 18.03 -0.84
C GLU A 411 -14.15 17.15 0.38
N ARG A 412 -14.84 17.44 1.50
CA ARG A 412 -14.73 16.65 2.73
C ARG A 412 -15.19 15.22 2.52
N ARG A 413 -16.34 15.02 1.86
CA ARG A 413 -16.85 13.68 1.52
C ARG A 413 -15.95 12.93 0.54
N ARG A 414 -15.24 13.63 -0.34
CA ARG A 414 -14.29 13.00 -1.27
C ARG A 414 -13.01 12.58 -0.56
N ASN A 415 -12.47 13.43 0.31
CA ASN A 415 -11.17 13.23 0.94
C ASN A 415 -11.25 12.40 2.23
N ALA A 416 -12.42 12.38 2.89
CA ALA A 416 -12.68 11.60 4.09
C ALA A 416 -14.15 11.13 4.15
N PRO A 417 -14.57 10.22 3.25
CA PRO A 417 -15.96 9.77 3.15
C PRO A 417 -16.50 9.15 4.44
N PHE A 418 -15.73 8.28 5.10
CA PHE A 418 -16.15 7.58 6.30
C PHE A 418 -16.30 8.54 7.48
N LEU A 419 -15.31 9.41 7.67
CA LEU A 419 -15.33 10.37 8.75
C LEU A 419 -16.43 11.43 8.54
N ALA A 420 -16.65 11.85 7.30
CA ALA A 420 -17.72 12.80 6.96
C ALA A 420 -19.11 12.20 7.19
N ASP A 421 -19.36 10.96 6.73
CA ASP A 421 -20.63 10.27 7.01
C ASP A 421 -20.84 10.06 8.51
N PHE A 422 -19.79 9.60 9.22
CA PHE A 422 -19.86 9.43 10.67
C PHE A 422 -20.21 10.73 11.39
N ALA A 423 -19.51 11.82 11.07
CA ALA A 423 -19.73 13.13 11.69
C ALA A 423 -21.14 13.70 11.43
N GLN A 424 -21.77 13.34 10.30
CA GLN A 424 -23.14 13.76 9.98
C GLN A 424 -24.18 13.01 10.82
N ASN A 425 -23.87 11.77 11.21
CA ASN A 425 -24.77 10.89 11.96
C ASN A 425 -24.55 10.91 13.48
N LEU A 426 -23.59 11.70 13.97
CA LEU A 426 -23.42 11.92 15.41
C LEU A 426 -24.58 12.74 15.98
N MET A 427 -25.14 12.28 17.10
CA MET A 427 -26.11 13.05 17.87
C MET A 427 -25.44 14.29 18.46
N ASP A 428 -26.20 15.38 18.59
CA ASP A 428 -25.73 16.66 19.14
C ASP A 428 -25.50 16.62 20.65
#